data_AF-A0A958BA15-F1
#
_entry.id   AF-A0A958BA15-F1
#
_cell.length_a   1.000
_cell.length_b   1.000
_cell.length_c   1.000
_cell.angle_alpha   90.00
_cell.angle_beta   90.00
_cell.angle_gamma   90.00
#
_symmetry.space_group_name_H-M   'P 1'
#
loop_
_entity.id
_entity.type
_entity.pdbx_description
1 polymer ?
#
loop_
_entity_poly.entity_id
_entity_poly.type
_entity_poly.pdbx_seq_one_letter_code
_entity_poly.pdbx_strand_id
1 'polypeptide(L)'
;MKRQLFLFLTVFSALTVAWLVYGSRVVAEFAFDSQLAIDHQGTKIILTPQNGSTSQHYLVEAQQIVAERLEELRPDEKHQVLTAQGQLEVQLRDYENLPYIIDIVTRKGDVEFIDGGSQPPIGKFVKTVRDKPLPADTYYTLFSGQEIATVEPPTDGQLFYKIKPKPEATQRFLDFLDAQSGGFICLVIDDQVINCSKMYVWSGDTLEILPSLSSGTGLSLSDLGIFLKSGPLPTALQVVTN
;
A
#
# COMPACT_ATOMS: atom_id res chain seq x y z
N MET A 1 -3.44 -20.75 -69.23
CA MET A 1 -3.27 -21.27 -67.84
C MET A 1 -1.99 -20.82 -67.12
N LYS A 2 -0.98 -20.20 -67.75
CA LYS A 2 0.28 -19.78 -67.07
C LYS A 2 0.19 -18.49 -66.23
N ARG A 3 -0.81 -17.63 -66.47
CA ARG A 3 -0.93 -16.32 -65.80
C ARG A 3 -1.62 -16.35 -64.42
N GLN A 4 -2.47 -17.34 -64.16
CA GLN A 4 -3.16 -17.48 -62.88
C GLN A 4 -2.30 -18.13 -61.79
N LEU A 5 -1.30 -18.94 -62.17
CA LEU A 5 -0.38 -19.56 -61.21
C LEU A 5 0.59 -18.55 -60.56
N PHE A 6 0.98 -17.50 -61.30
CA PHE A 6 1.93 -16.49 -60.83
C PHE A 6 1.33 -15.50 -59.81
N LEU A 7 0.02 -15.24 -59.91
CA LEU A 7 -0.71 -14.39 -58.96
C LEU A 7 -0.95 -15.10 -57.62
N PHE A 8 -1.15 -16.42 -57.62
CA PHE A 8 -1.31 -17.18 -56.37
C PHE A 8 0.00 -17.29 -55.58
N LEU A 9 1.15 -17.43 -56.25
CA LEU A 9 2.44 -17.54 -55.57
C LEU A 9 2.87 -16.25 -54.87
N THR A 10 2.53 -15.09 -55.44
CA THR A 10 2.90 -13.78 -54.87
C THR A 10 2.05 -13.40 -53.67
N VAL A 11 0.76 -13.77 -53.65
CA VAL A 11 -0.11 -13.55 -52.48
C VAL A 11 0.29 -14.46 -51.32
N PHE A 12 0.71 -15.71 -51.59
CA PHE A 12 1.15 -16.64 -50.54
C PHE A 12 2.48 -16.23 -49.89
N SER A 13 3.42 -15.65 -50.65
CA SER A 13 4.65 -15.09 -50.10
C SER A 13 4.43 -13.83 -49.25
N ALA A 14 3.43 -13.01 -49.58
CA ALA A 14 3.12 -11.83 -48.78
C ALA A 14 2.45 -12.19 -47.43
N LEU A 15 1.59 -13.21 -47.41
CA LEU A 15 0.94 -13.68 -46.18
C LEU A 15 1.91 -14.37 -45.21
N THR A 16 2.91 -15.11 -45.71
CA THR A 16 3.89 -15.80 -44.86
C THR A 16 4.87 -14.84 -44.19
N VAL A 17 5.28 -13.75 -44.85
CA VAL A 17 6.11 -12.70 -44.25
C VAL A 17 5.31 -11.89 -43.22
N ALA A 18 4.05 -11.60 -43.46
CA ALA A 18 3.19 -10.91 -42.49
C ALA A 18 2.96 -11.76 -41.22
N TRP A 19 2.84 -13.08 -41.34
CA TRP A 19 2.71 -13.99 -40.18
C TRP A 19 4.01 -14.11 -39.37
N LEU A 20 5.18 -14.09 -40.01
CA LEU A 20 6.46 -14.10 -39.30
C LEU A 20 6.75 -12.78 -38.55
N VAL A 21 6.29 -11.64 -39.07
CA VAL A 21 6.48 -10.32 -38.43
C VAL A 21 5.42 -10.05 -37.35
N TYR A 22 4.19 -10.55 -37.49
CA TYR A 22 3.17 -10.43 -36.43
C TYR A 22 3.25 -11.52 -35.36
N GLY A 23 3.68 -12.75 -35.70
CA GLY A 23 3.87 -13.83 -34.74
C GLY A 23 5.00 -13.57 -33.75
N SER A 24 6.01 -12.79 -34.13
CA SER A 24 7.14 -12.44 -33.25
C SER A 24 6.79 -11.41 -32.16
N ARG A 25 5.64 -10.72 -32.25
CA ARG A 25 5.16 -9.88 -31.14
C ARG A 25 4.35 -10.63 -30.09
N VAL A 26 3.78 -11.80 -30.44
CA VAL A 26 3.02 -12.63 -29.48
C VAL A 26 3.93 -13.66 -28.78
N VAL A 27 5.09 -13.98 -29.36
CA VAL A 27 6.07 -14.90 -28.73
C VAL A 27 7.07 -14.16 -27.81
N ALA A 28 7.12 -12.82 -27.85
CA ALA A 28 7.91 -12.04 -26.89
C ALA A 28 7.27 -11.99 -25.48
N GLU A 29 5.98 -12.32 -25.34
CA GLU A 29 5.29 -12.45 -24.05
C GLU A 29 5.46 -13.85 -23.41
N PHE A 30 5.92 -14.85 -24.16
CA PHE A 30 6.12 -16.23 -23.67
C PHE A 30 7.58 -16.69 -23.59
N ALA A 31 8.54 -15.82 -23.92
CA ALA A 31 9.97 -16.11 -23.80
C ALA A 31 10.61 -15.61 -22.48
N PHE A 32 9.80 -15.32 -21.45
CA PHE A 32 10.27 -15.00 -20.11
C PHE A 32 10.42 -16.23 -19.19
N ASP A 33 10.41 -17.45 -19.75
CA ASP A 33 10.38 -18.70 -18.97
C ASP A 33 11.73 -19.44 -18.93
N SER A 34 12.86 -18.76 -19.15
CA SER A 34 14.17 -19.42 -19.02
C SER A 34 15.31 -18.47 -18.72
N GLN A 35 15.36 -18.00 -17.47
CA GLN A 35 16.60 -17.79 -16.67
C GLN A 35 16.29 -16.95 -15.42
N LEU A 36 15.53 -17.51 -14.50
CA LEU A 36 15.63 -17.17 -13.08
C LEU A 36 16.02 -18.45 -12.36
N ALA A 37 17.30 -18.81 -12.45
CA ALA A 37 17.91 -19.59 -11.38
C ALA A 37 17.93 -18.67 -10.16
N ILE A 38 16.82 -18.69 -9.41
CA ILE A 38 16.70 -18.00 -8.14
C ILE A 38 17.55 -18.80 -7.18
N ASP A 39 18.57 -18.14 -6.66
CA ASP A 39 19.32 -18.60 -5.50
C ASP A 39 18.33 -18.99 -4.38
N HIS A 40 18.31 -20.27 -4.00
CA HIS A 40 17.38 -20.86 -3.03
C HIS A 40 17.61 -20.40 -1.56
N GLN A 41 18.34 -19.31 -1.33
CA GLN A 41 18.72 -18.82 0.00
C GLN A 41 17.64 -17.92 0.63
N GLY A 42 16.39 -18.36 0.65
CA GLY A 42 15.32 -17.56 1.25
C GLY A 42 14.19 -18.38 1.84
N THR A 43 13.52 -17.76 2.81
CA THR A 43 12.29 -18.25 3.42
C THR A 43 11.09 -17.97 2.51
N LYS A 44 10.42 -19.05 2.06
CA LYS A 44 9.12 -18.97 1.39
C LYS A 44 8.02 -18.88 2.44
N ILE A 45 7.18 -17.84 2.36
CA ILE A 45 5.98 -17.70 3.19
C ILE A 45 4.72 -17.80 2.33
N ILE A 46 3.67 -18.37 2.91
CA ILE A 46 2.35 -18.47 2.29
C ILE A 46 1.40 -17.54 3.04
N LEU A 47 0.77 -16.64 2.32
CA LEU A 47 -0.18 -15.66 2.84
C LEU A 47 -1.59 -15.96 2.35
N THR A 48 -2.55 -15.93 3.26
CA THR A 48 -3.99 -16.05 2.94
C THR A 48 -4.79 -14.89 3.50
N PRO A 49 -5.89 -14.48 2.85
CA PRO A 49 -6.78 -13.46 3.39
C PRO A 49 -7.47 -13.93 4.67
N GLN A 50 -7.50 -13.09 5.70
CA GLN A 50 -8.13 -13.43 6.99
C GLN A 50 -9.64 -13.68 6.88
N ASN A 51 -10.29 -13.05 5.90
CA ASN A 51 -11.71 -13.27 5.61
C ASN A 51 -11.98 -14.55 4.79
N GLY A 52 -10.94 -15.32 4.44
CA GLY A 52 -11.06 -16.53 3.62
C GLY A 52 -11.36 -16.30 2.14
N SER A 53 -11.27 -15.07 1.65
CA SER A 53 -11.46 -14.76 0.22
C SER A 53 -10.40 -15.48 -0.62
N THR A 54 -10.85 -16.23 -1.62
CA THR A 54 -9.97 -16.84 -2.64
C THR A 54 -10.17 -16.21 -4.02
N SER A 55 -10.80 -15.02 -4.07
CA SER A 55 -11.09 -14.33 -5.32
C SER A 55 -9.80 -13.94 -6.04
N GLN A 56 -9.70 -14.26 -7.33
CA GLN A 56 -8.52 -13.90 -8.13
C GLN A 56 -8.29 -12.39 -8.17
N HIS A 57 -9.36 -11.60 -8.29
CA HIS A 57 -9.26 -10.14 -8.25
C HIS A 57 -8.62 -9.66 -6.94
N TYR A 58 -9.08 -10.21 -5.82
CA TYR A 58 -8.53 -9.91 -4.50
C TYR A 58 -7.03 -10.25 -4.44
N LEU A 59 -6.66 -11.45 -4.91
CA LEU A 59 -5.28 -11.92 -4.80
C LEU A 59 -4.33 -11.11 -5.68
N VAL A 60 -4.76 -10.66 -6.86
CA VAL A 60 -3.96 -9.78 -7.73
C VAL A 60 -3.76 -8.40 -7.09
N GLU A 61 -4.82 -7.84 -6.50
CA GLU A 61 -4.73 -6.56 -5.78
C GLU A 61 -3.79 -6.67 -4.57
N ALA A 62 -3.96 -7.72 -3.75
CA ALA A 62 -3.09 -7.97 -2.62
C ALA A 62 -1.64 -8.29 -3.04
N GLN A 63 -1.42 -8.98 -4.16
CA GLN A 63 -0.09 -9.22 -4.73
C GLN A 63 0.63 -7.90 -5.02
N GLN A 64 -0.05 -6.96 -5.68
CA GLN A 64 0.52 -5.66 -6.01
C GLN A 64 0.90 -4.89 -4.75
N ILE A 65 -0.01 -4.80 -3.77
CA ILE A 65 0.23 -4.07 -2.52
C ILE A 65 1.38 -4.70 -1.74
N VAL A 66 1.44 -6.03 -1.63
CA VAL A 66 2.55 -6.73 -0.95
C VAL A 66 3.88 -6.47 -1.65
N ALA A 67 3.91 -6.48 -2.99
CA ALA A 67 5.11 -6.19 -3.76
C ALA A 67 5.61 -4.75 -3.53
N GLU A 68 4.70 -3.76 -3.57
CA GLU A 68 5.03 -2.35 -3.32
C GLU A 68 5.56 -2.13 -1.90
N ARG A 69 4.98 -2.80 -0.88
CA ARG A 69 5.50 -2.72 0.49
C ARG A 69 6.90 -3.32 0.63
N LEU A 70 7.17 -4.43 -0.04
CA LEU A 70 8.50 -5.05 -0.04
C LEU A 70 9.53 -4.17 -0.75
N GLU A 71 9.15 -3.51 -1.84
CA GLU A 71 10.00 -2.54 -2.53
C GLU A 71 10.34 -1.34 -1.63
N GLU A 72 9.38 -0.81 -0.85
CA GLU A 72 9.67 0.27 0.10
C GLU A 72 10.55 -0.17 1.26
N LEU A 73 10.32 -1.37 1.78
CA LEU A 73 11.14 -1.93 2.85
C LEU A 73 12.57 -2.22 2.38
N ARG A 74 12.74 -2.62 1.10
CA ARG A 74 14.01 -3.08 0.52
C ARG A 74 14.08 -2.73 -0.97
N PRO A 75 14.37 -1.46 -1.33
CA PRO A 75 14.36 -0.99 -2.71
C PRO A 75 15.48 -1.58 -3.57
N ASP A 76 16.56 -2.03 -2.95
CA ASP A 76 17.72 -2.60 -3.64
C ASP A 76 17.59 -4.12 -3.92
N GLU A 77 16.44 -4.71 -3.57
CA GLU A 77 16.24 -6.16 -3.64
C GLU A 77 15.10 -6.55 -4.58
N LYS A 78 15.27 -7.69 -5.25
CA LYS A 78 14.21 -8.29 -6.07
C LYS A 78 13.37 -9.19 -5.18
N HIS A 79 12.07 -8.89 -5.11
CA HIS A 79 11.08 -9.67 -4.39
C HIS A 79 10.24 -10.50 -5.37
N GLN A 80 9.78 -11.67 -4.94
CA GLN A 80 8.80 -12.44 -5.70
C GLN A 80 7.55 -12.65 -4.87
N VAL A 81 6.44 -12.17 -5.43
CA VAL A 81 5.09 -12.32 -4.90
C VAL A 81 4.28 -12.97 -6.00
N LEU A 82 3.79 -14.18 -5.79
CA LEU A 82 3.07 -14.98 -6.77
C LEU A 82 1.69 -15.35 -6.24
N THR A 83 0.67 -15.35 -7.09
CA THR A 83 -0.64 -15.92 -6.76
C THR A 83 -0.68 -17.38 -7.17
N ALA A 84 -0.86 -18.29 -6.22
CA ALA A 84 -0.98 -19.73 -6.50
C ALA A 84 -2.05 -20.36 -5.61
N GLN A 85 -2.92 -21.20 -6.18
CA GLN A 85 -3.87 -22.03 -5.43
C GLN A 85 -4.77 -21.26 -4.44
N GLY A 86 -5.16 -20.02 -4.77
CA GLY A 86 -5.98 -19.19 -3.88
C GLY A 86 -5.20 -18.51 -2.74
N GLN A 87 -3.86 -18.51 -2.81
CA GLN A 87 -2.95 -17.97 -1.82
C GLN A 87 -1.92 -17.06 -2.49
N LEU A 88 -1.20 -16.30 -1.67
CA LEU A 88 -0.03 -15.53 -2.07
C LEU A 88 1.23 -16.24 -1.57
N GLU A 89 2.13 -16.58 -2.49
CA GLU A 89 3.46 -17.07 -2.17
C GLU A 89 4.43 -15.90 -2.21
N VAL A 90 5.13 -15.65 -1.12
CA VAL A 90 6.15 -14.60 -1.05
C VAL A 90 7.49 -15.25 -0.75
N GLN A 91 8.47 -14.98 -1.61
CA GLN A 91 9.85 -15.39 -1.38
C GLN A 91 10.60 -14.23 -0.72
N LEU A 92 10.99 -14.42 0.54
CA LEU A 92 11.82 -13.49 1.30
C LEU A 92 13.23 -14.08 1.43
N ARG A 93 14.28 -13.26 1.46
CA ARG A 93 15.60 -13.76 1.90
C ARG A 93 15.61 -13.89 3.42
N ASP A 94 16.59 -14.60 3.94
CA ASP A 94 16.78 -14.69 5.38
C ASP A 94 17.30 -13.35 5.90
N TYR A 95 16.42 -12.60 6.58
CA TYR A 95 16.71 -11.29 7.13
C TYR A 95 16.69 -11.33 8.66
N GLU A 96 17.52 -10.48 9.29
CA GLU A 96 17.54 -10.32 10.75
C GLU A 96 16.19 -9.83 11.32
N ASN A 97 15.32 -9.22 10.49
CA ASN A 97 14.03 -8.66 10.91
C ASN A 97 12.83 -9.20 10.13
N LEU A 98 12.84 -10.50 9.82
CA LEU A 98 11.74 -11.16 9.12
C LEU A 98 10.36 -10.99 9.80
N PRO A 99 10.22 -11.05 11.14
CA PRO A 99 8.92 -10.85 11.79
C PRO A 99 8.29 -9.48 11.53
N TYR A 100 9.09 -8.42 11.50
CA TYR A 100 8.61 -7.07 11.17
C TYR A 100 8.21 -6.97 9.70
N ILE A 101 8.99 -7.53 8.77
CA ILE A 101 8.64 -7.53 7.34
C ILE A 101 7.29 -8.23 7.16
N ILE A 102 7.10 -9.40 7.79
CA ILE A 102 5.84 -10.14 7.76
C ILE A 102 4.71 -9.29 8.33
N ASP A 103 4.92 -8.61 9.46
CA ASP A 103 3.91 -7.74 10.07
C ASP A 103 3.47 -6.61 9.11
N ILE A 104 4.42 -5.93 8.46
CA ILE A 104 4.11 -4.86 7.50
C ILE A 104 3.36 -5.37 6.27
N VAL A 105 3.77 -6.49 5.67
CA VAL A 105 3.12 -7.01 4.45
C VAL A 105 1.77 -7.69 4.72
N THR A 106 1.49 -8.10 5.97
CA THR A 106 0.23 -8.77 6.31
C THR A 106 -0.84 -7.84 6.87
N ARG A 107 -0.46 -6.68 7.43
CA ARG A 107 -1.41 -5.67 7.93
C ARG A 107 -2.36 -5.17 6.86
N LYS A 108 -3.59 -4.80 7.23
CA LYS A 108 -4.47 -4.13 6.28
C LYS A 108 -3.84 -2.78 5.89
N GLY A 109 -3.29 -2.03 6.83
CA GLY A 109 -2.60 -0.76 6.56
C GLY A 109 -3.59 0.36 6.21
N ASP A 110 -4.79 0.31 6.78
CA ASP A 110 -5.77 1.39 6.64
C ASP A 110 -5.38 2.55 7.56
N VAL A 111 -5.20 3.72 6.97
CA VAL A 111 -4.64 4.89 7.65
C VAL A 111 -5.71 5.96 7.78
N GLU A 112 -5.90 6.47 8.99
CA GLU A 112 -6.79 7.60 9.26
C GLU A 112 -6.17 8.61 10.21
N PHE A 113 -6.49 9.88 10.00
CA PHE A 113 -6.23 10.97 10.93
C PHE A 113 -7.56 11.41 11.52
N ILE A 114 -7.65 11.40 12.85
CA ILE A 114 -8.89 11.69 13.58
C ILE A 114 -8.71 12.86 14.54
N ASP A 115 -9.82 13.51 14.87
CA ASP A 115 -9.93 14.42 16.01
C ASP A 115 -9.91 13.58 17.31
N GLY A 116 -8.78 13.60 18.02
CA GLY A 116 -8.59 12.91 19.29
C GLY A 116 -9.12 13.68 20.51
N GLY A 117 -9.70 14.87 20.31
CA GLY A 117 -10.25 15.71 21.37
C GLY A 117 -9.21 16.14 22.40
N SER A 118 -9.65 16.29 23.66
CA SER A 118 -8.79 16.71 24.78
C SER A 118 -8.09 15.55 25.49
N GLN A 119 -8.66 14.34 25.39
CA GLN A 119 -8.18 13.11 26.01
C GLN A 119 -8.03 12.02 24.94
N PRO A 120 -6.83 11.87 24.35
CA PRO A 120 -6.64 11.04 23.18
C PRO A 120 -6.66 9.54 23.56
N PRO A 121 -7.30 8.67 22.75
CA PRO A 121 -7.43 7.24 23.04
C PRO A 121 -6.19 6.43 22.60
N ILE A 122 -4.97 6.88 22.93
CA ILE A 122 -3.72 6.24 22.47
C ILE A 122 -3.70 4.75 22.84
N GLY A 123 -3.32 3.90 21.88
CA GLY A 123 -3.21 2.44 22.01
C GLY A 123 -4.55 1.70 21.95
N LYS A 124 -5.69 2.41 21.93
CA LYS A 124 -7.03 1.80 21.87
C LYS A 124 -7.48 1.58 20.43
N PHE A 125 -8.32 0.57 20.26
CA PHE A 125 -9.13 0.41 19.06
C PHE A 125 -10.31 1.38 19.11
N VAL A 126 -10.56 2.09 18.01
CA VAL A 126 -11.58 3.13 17.90
C VAL A 126 -12.43 2.90 16.66
N LYS A 127 -13.65 3.42 16.70
CA LYS A 127 -14.51 3.55 15.53
C LYS A 127 -14.44 4.98 15.04
N THR A 128 -14.36 5.15 13.72
CA THR A 128 -14.18 6.45 13.08
C THR A 128 -15.34 6.70 12.11
N VAL A 129 -15.78 7.95 12.00
CA VAL A 129 -16.83 8.35 11.07
C VAL A 129 -16.53 9.73 10.50
N ARG A 130 -17.04 10.01 9.29
CA ARG A 130 -16.87 11.30 8.60
C ARG A 130 -18.07 12.23 8.72
N ASP A 131 -19.19 11.71 9.20
CA ASP A 131 -20.45 12.44 9.27
C ASP A 131 -20.74 12.91 10.69
N LYS A 132 -21.35 14.09 10.80
CA LYS A 132 -21.88 14.63 12.05
C LYS A 132 -23.42 14.55 12.03
N PRO A 133 -24.09 14.32 13.18
CA PRO A 133 -23.52 14.19 14.53
C PRO A 133 -22.80 12.85 14.76
N LEU A 134 -21.76 12.86 15.59
CA LEU A 134 -20.99 11.66 15.93
C LEU A 134 -21.84 10.71 16.80
N PRO A 135 -21.93 9.42 16.45
CA PRO A 135 -22.42 8.40 17.36
C PRO A 135 -21.59 8.34 18.66
N ALA A 136 -22.17 7.78 19.73
CA ALA A 136 -21.44 7.53 20.96
C ALA A 136 -20.20 6.64 20.69
N ASP A 137 -19.10 6.95 21.38
CA ASP A 137 -17.83 6.21 21.31
C ASP A 137 -17.22 6.14 19.89
N THR A 138 -17.49 7.14 19.05
CA THR A 138 -16.86 7.30 17.73
C THR A 138 -16.07 8.59 17.64
N TYR A 139 -15.02 8.56 16.82
CA TYR A 139 -14.14 9.69 16.57
C TYR A 139 -14.36 10.24 15.15
N TYR A 140 -14.18 11.54 14.99
CA TYR A 140 -14.33 12.19 13.69
C TYR A 140 -13.08 11.99 12.83
N THR A 141 -13.23 11.38 11.65
CA THR A 141 -12.15 11.28 10.66
C THR A 141 -11.94 12.62 9.98
N LEU A 142 -10.76 13.20 10.16
CA LEU A 142 -10.32 14.41 9.46
C LEU A 142 -10.02 14.05 7.99
N PHE A 143 -9.17 13.03 7.79
CA PHE A 143 -8.84 12.50 6.47
C PHE A 143 -8.24 11.10 6.56
N SER A 144 -8.42 10.29 5.51
CA SER A 144 -7.75 9.00 5.38
C SER A 144 -6.46 9.10 4.58
N GLY A 145 -5.65 8.04 4.61
CA GLY A 145 -4.43 7.93 3.81
C GLY A 145 -4.67 8.08 2.31
N GLN A 146 -5.81 7.62 1.80
CA GLN A 146 -6.20 7.78 0.39
C GLN A 146 -6.50 9.24 0.01
N GLU A 147 -6.76 10.09 1.00
CA GLU A 147 -7.00 11.52 0.82
C GLU A 147 -5.75 12.35 1.04
N ILE A 148 -4.59 11.71 1.18
CA ILE A 148 -3.30 12.38 1.20
C ILE A 148 -2.74 12.42 -0.22
N ALA A 149 -2.26 13.59 -0.63
CA ALA A 149 -1.61 13.80 -1.91
C ALA A 149 -0.11 13.52 -1.81
N THR A 150 0.56 14.03 -0.77
CA THR A 150 1.98 13.78 -0.51
C THR A 150 2.26 13.69 1.00
N VAL A 151 3.26 12.88 1.36
CA VAL A 151 3.87 12.86 2.69
C VAL A 151 5.37 12.95 2.55
N GLU A 152 5.96 13.86 3.33
CA GLU A 152 7.40 14.03 3.42
C GLU A 152 7.83 13.74 4.85
N PRO A 153 8.68 12.71 5.08
CA PRO A 153 9.27 12.48 6.39
C PRO A 153 10.24 13.62 6.74
N PRO A 154 10.53 13.82 8.04
CA PRO A 154 11.53 14.79 8.45
C PRO A 154 12.90 14.41 7.87
N THR A 155 13.56 15.39 7.25
CA THR A 155 14.96 15.28 6.81
C THR A 155 15.92 15.80 7.90
N ASP A 156 17.23 15.69 7.68
CA ASP A 156 18.24 16.11 8.65
C ASP A 156 17.97 17.52 9.21
N GLY A 157 17.79 17.61 10.53
CA GLY A 157 17.51 18.86 11.25
C GLY A 157 16.02 19.28 11.26
N GLN A 158 15.13 18.56 10.60
CA GLN A 158 13.69 18.74 10.69
C GLN A 158 13.08 17.77 11.71
N LEU A 159 11.97 18.19 12.34
CA LEU A 159 11.26 17.38 13.33
C LEU A 159 9.86 16.96 12.86
N PHE A 160 9.27 17.73 11.94
CA PHE A 160 7.88 17.57 11.54
C PHE A 160 7.76 16.72 10.27
N TYR A 161 6.76 15.85 10.25
CA TYR A 161 6.26 15.27 9.01
C TYR A 161 5.41 16.32 8.31
N LYS A 162 5.53 16.40 6.98
CA LYS A 162 4.68 17.26 6.16
C LYS A 162 3.69 16.40 5.41
N ILE A 163 2.41 16.69 5.61
CA ILE A 163 1.30 15.97 5.00
C ILE A 163 0.50 16.98 4.21
N LYS A 164 0.33 16.74 2.91
CA LYS A 164 -0.52 17.55 2.05
C LYS A 164 -1.79 16.76 1.72
N PRO A 165 -2.93 17.07 2.34
CA PRO A 165 -4.20 16.46 1.98
C PRO A 165 -4.66 16.88 0.57
N LYS A 166 -5.53 16.07 -0.03
CA LYS A 166 -6.31 16.45 -1.22
C LYS A 166 -7.29 17.59 -0.86
N PRO A 167 -7.79 18.36 -1.84
CA PRO A 167 -8.67 19.51 -1.57
C PRO A 167 -9.91 19.18 -0.73
N GLU A 168 -10.54 18.02 -0.94
CA GLU A 168 -11.73 17.58 -0.20
C GLU A 168 -11.45 17.36 1.29
N ALA A 169 -10.27 16.82 1.63
CA ALA A 169 -9.82 16.62 3.00
C ALA A 169 -9.33 17.92 3.65
N THR A 170 -8.78 18.83 2.85
CA THR A 170 -8.30 20.14 3.33
C THR A 170 -9.42 20.92 3.99
N GLN A 171 -10.58 21.02 3.37
CA GLN A 171 -11.69 21.79 3.94
C GLN A 171 -12.14 21.22 5.29
N ARG A 172 -12.27 19.89 5.42
CA ARG A 172 -12.63 19.26 6.70
C ARG A 172 -11.60 19.51 7.79
N PHE A 173 -10.32 19.56 7.43
CA PHE A 173 -9.26 19.88 8.37
C PHE A 173 -9.32 21.33 8.84
N LEU A 174 -9.59 22.28 7.93
CA LEU A 174 -9.80 23.69 8.27
C LEU A 174 -11.00 23.86 9.21
N ASP A 175 -12.11 23.18 8.93
CA ASP A 175 -13.30 23.22 9.79
C ASP A 175 -12.98 22.69 11.21
N PHE A 176 -12.08 21.71 11.34
CA PHE A 176 -11.58 21.23 12.63
C PHE A 176 -10.74 22.28 13.37
N LEU A 177 -9.82 22.95 12.67
CA LEU A 177 -8.99 24.00 13.27
C LEU A 177 -9.83 25.18 13.78
N ASP A 178 -10.85 25.57 13.03
CA ASP A 178 -11.75 26.67 13.39
C ASP A 178 -12.64 26.32 14.61
N ALA A 179 -13.08 25.06 14.69
CA ALA A 179 -13.96 24.60 15.76
C ALA A 179 -13.22 24.31 17.08
N GLN A 180 -11.97 23.86 17.02
CA GLN A 180 -11.25 23.34 18.17
C GLN A 180 -9.76 23.72 18.14
N SER A 181 -9.43 24.86 18.73
CA SER A 181 -8.02 25.19 18.98
C SER A 181 -7.44 24.29 20.08
N GLY A 182 -6.36 23.57 19.76
CA GLY A 182 -5.57 22.80 20.74
C GLY A 182 -6.05 21.38 21.05
N GLY A 183 -6.95 20.81 20.24
CA GLY A 183 -7.28 19.37 20.29
C GLY A 183 -6.12 18.50 19.79
N PHE A 184 -6.10 17.21 20.15
CA PHE A 184 -5.15 16.24 19.60
C PHE A 184 -5.56 15.83 18.18
N ILE A 185 -4.60 15.73 17.27
CA ILE A 185 -4.75 14.95 16.04
C ILE A 185 -4.15 13.58 16.30
N CYS A 186 -4.90 12.53 16.02
CA CYS A 186 -4.45 11.16 16.22
C CYS A 186 -4.32 10.41 14.89
N LEU A 187 -3.22 9.69 14.72
CA LEU A 187 -3.01 8.70 13.66
C LEU A 187 -3.58 7.36 14.11
N VAL A 188 -4.44 6.80 13.27
CA VAL A 188 -5.05 5.49 13.42
C VAL A 188 -4.54 4.59 12.30
N ILE A 189 -4.09 3.38 12.64
CA ILE A 189 -3.77 2.33 11.69
C ILE A 189 -4.58 1.09 12.06
N ASP A 190 -5.35 0.55 11.11
CA ASP A 190 -6.18 -0.65 11.31
C ASP A 190 -7.04 -0.55 12.58
N ASP A 191 -7.80 0.56 12.69
CA ASP A 191 -8.65 0.94 13.82
C ASP A 191 -7.91 1.21 15.15
N GLN A 192 -6.60 1.02 15.25
CA GLN A 192 -5.83 1.29 16.46
C GLN A 192 -5.18 2.67 16.44
N VAL A 193 -5.34 3.44 17.52
CA VAL A 193 -4.68 4.76 17.66
C VAL A 193 -3.20 4.57 18.00
N ILE A 194 -2.33 4.87 17.05
CA ILE A 194 -0.87 4.64 17.16
C ILE A 194 -0.16 5.86 17.75
N ASN A 195 -0.54 7.07 17.35
CA ASN A 195 0.11 8.29 17.80
C ASN A 195 -0.91 9.42 17.91
N CYS A 196 -0.72 10.34 18.84
CA CYS A 196 -1.49 11.58 18.91
C CYS A 196 -0.58 12.76 19.20
N SER A 197 -0.81 13.88 18.52
CA SER A 197 -0.03 15.09 18.70
C SER A 197 -0.91 16.34 18.83
N LYS A 198 -0.47 17.24 19.70
CA LYS A 198 -0.94 18.64 19.76
C LYS A 198 0.05 19.59 19.07
N MET A 199 1.21 19.08 18.67
CA MET A 199 2.27 19.85 18.04
C MET A 199 2.09 19.72 16.52
N TYR A 200 1.11 20.45 16.01
CA TYR A 200 0.87 20.57 14.59
C TYR A 200 0.65 22.03 14.19
N VAL A 201 0.99 22.34 12.96
CA VAL A 201 0.76 23.63 12.34
C VAL A 201 0.20 23.40 10.95
N TRP A 202 -0.82 24.18 10.59
CA TRP A 202 -1.30 24.25 9.23
C TRP A 202 -0.70 25.48 8.55
N SER A 203 -0.04 25.28 7.40
CA SER A 203 0.58 26.36 6.64
C SER A 203 0.29 26.18 5.16
N GLY A 204 -0.46 27.12 4.58
CA GLY A 204 -0.94 27.04 3.20
C GLY A 204 -1.91 25.88 3.01
N ASP A 205 -1.42 24.78 2.44
CA ASP A 205 -2.15 23.54 2.15
C ASP A 205 -1.52 22.31 2.81
N THR A 206 -0.57 22.53 3.73
CA THR A 206 0.25 21.48 4.33
C THR A 206 0.07 21.46 5.84
N LEU A 207 -0.16 20.26 6.36
CA LEU A 207 -0.09 19.94 7.78
C LEU A 207 1.34 19.56 8.13
N GLU A 208 1.97 20.32 9.00
CA GLU A 208 3.20 19.94 9.66
C GLU A 208 2.85 19.34 11.02
N ILE A 209 3.19 18.08 11.26
CA ILE A 209 2.89 17.38 12.52
C ILE A 209 4.15 16.75 13.11
N LEU A 210 4.43 17.08 14.37
CA LEU A 210 5.46 16.40 15.13
C LEU A 210 4.81 15.15 15.75
N PRO A 211 5.20 13.93 15.37
CA PRO A 211 4.84 12.75 16.14
C PRO A 211 5.14 12.98 17.62
N SER A 212 4.18 12.69 18.49
CA SER A 212 4.53 12.53 19.89
C SER A 212 5.55 11.39 19.99
N LEU A 213 6.73 11.68 20.53
CA LEU A 213 7.77 10.68 20.79
C LEU A 213 7.35 9.67 21.88
N SER A 214 6.18 9.84 22.49
CA SER A 214 5.65 8.93 23.51
C SER A 214 4.53 8.05 22.96
N SER A 215 4.86 6.79 22.64
CA SER A 215 4.41 5.60 23.39
C SER A 215 4.30 4.35 22.51
N GLY A 216 5.28 3.45 22.64
CA GLY A 216 5.10 2.02 22.89
C GLY A 216 4.50 1.08 21.82
N THR A 217 3.78 1.55 20.81
CA THR A 217 3.20 0.66 19.78
C THR A 217 4.10 0.59 18.57
N GLY A 218 4.55 -0.62 18.22
CA GLY A 218 5.70 -0.91 17.35
C GLY A 218 5.66 -0.47 15.87
N LEU A 219 4.76 0.42 15.47
CA LEU A 219 4.77 1.06 14.16
C LEU A 219 5.29 2.50 14.27
N SER A 220 6.38 2.75 13.55
CA SER A 220 7.02 4.04 13.41
C SER A 220 6.28 4.91 12.38
N LEU A 221 6.43 6.24 12.44
CA LEU A 221 5.95 7.10 11.35
C LEU A 221 6.73 6.89 10.03
N SER A 222 7.86 6.19 10.04
CA SER A 222 8.47 5.68 8.81
C SER A 222 7.59 4.63 8.13
N ASP A 223 6.90 3.79 8.91
CA ASP A 223 5.99 2.75 8.37
C ASP A 223 4.75 3.37 7.71
N LEU A 224 4.37 4.59 8.14
CA LEU A 224 3.30 5.35 7.51
C LEU A 224 3.59 5.58 6.01
N GLY A 225 4.83 5.89 5.64
CA GLY A 225 5.21 6.09 4.25
C GLY A 225 4.92 4.86 3.39
N ILE A 226 5.21 3.67 3.93
CA ILE A 226 4.95 2.38 3.28
C ILE A 226 3.44 2.22 3.03
N PHE A 227 2.60 2.39 4.07
CA PHE A 227 1.15 2.21 3.93
C PHE A 227 0.48 3.25 3.04
N LEU A 228 0.98 4.49 3.04
CA LEU A 228 0.44 5.55 2.19
C LEU A 228 0.80 5.33 0.72
N LYS A 229 1.99 4.83 0.43
CA LYS A 229 2.40 4.53 -0.94
C LYS A 229 1.68 3.28 -1.48
N SER A 230 1.64 2.21 -0.69
CA SER A 230 1.03 0.94 -1.13
C SER A 230 -0.50 0.94 -1.09
N GLY A 231 -1.09 1.83 -0.29
CA GLY A 231 -2.50 1.76 0.08
C GLY A 231 -2.84 0.56 0.99
N PRO A 232 -4.12 0.48 1.41
CA PRO A 232 -4.60 -0.59 2.27
C PRO A 232 -4.87 -1.87 1.49
N LEU A 233 -4.58 -3.03 2.09
CA LEU A 233 -5.08 -4.30 1.59
C LEU A 233 -6.61 -4.35 1.70
N PRO A 234 -7.30 -5.08 0.82
CA PRO A 234 -8.75 -5.20 0.93
C PRO A 234 -9.17 -5.99 2.18
N THR A 235 -8.32 -6.91 2.66
CA THR A 235 -8.36 -7.45 4.03
C THR A 235 -6.95 -7.76 4.51
N ALA A 236 -6.78 -7.88 5.83
CA ALA A 236 -5.50 -8.33 6.38
C ALA A 236 -5.19 -9.76 5.90
N LEU A 237 -3.90 -10.05 5.74
CA LEU A 237 -3.40 -11.38 5.43
C LEU A 237 -2.95 -12.08 6.72
N GLN A 238 -2.77 -13.39 6.63
CA GLN A 238 -2.18 -14.20 7.69
C GLN A 238 -1.21 -15.20 7.08
N VAL A 239 -0.12 -15.50 7.80
CA VAL A 239 0.84 -16.52 7.40
C VAL A 239 0.24 -17.90 7.69
N VAL A 240 0.31 -18.78 6.70
CA VAL A 240 -0.05 -20.20 6.87
C VAL A 240 1.24 -20.98 7.12
N THR A 241 1.40 -21.48 8.34
CA THR A 241 2.43 -22.48 8.66
C THR A 241 1.89 -23.87 8.32
N ASN A 242 2.54 -24.55 7.37
CA ASN A 242 2.35 -25.98 7.15
C ASN A 242 3.06 -26.80 8.22
#